data_AF-A0A2A5RIJ2-F1
#
_entry.id   AF-A0A2A5RIJ2-F1
#
_cell.length_a   1.000
_cell.length_b   1.000
_cell.length_c   1.000
_cell.angle_alpha   90.00
_cell.angle_beta   90.00
_cell.angle_gamma   90.00
#
_symmetry.space_group_name_H-M   'P 1'
#
loop_
_entity.id
_entity.type
_entity.pdbx_description
1 polymer ?
#
loop_
_entity_poly.entity_id
_entity_poly.type
_entity_poly.pdbx_seq_one_letter_code
_entity_poly.pdbx_strand_id
1 'polypeptide(L)'
;MGILFSQGDMDNLKYLYSEVSYYRKFFALQVYFEEKYNIENCGEVIMTPEIITDLKSKVSAILDYQQTHSLERTKEFASQNFPDDNGFFAFEQNYDRYYFKGLNDLMDDIEKWEELSLNENEALIYTCWY
;
A
#
# COMPACT_ATOMS: atom_id res chain seq x y z
N MET A 1 -9.16 9.82 -13.82
CA MET A 1 -8.09 9.69 -14.83
C MET A 1 -6.83 9.35 -14.04
N GLY A 2 -6.67 8.05 -13.72
CA GLY A 2 -5.45 7.58 -13.09
C GLY A 2 -4.29 7.80 -14.05
N ILE A 3 -3.13 8.17 -13.51
CA ILE A 3 -1.90 8.27 -14.31
C ILE A 3 -1.47 6.83 -14.60
N LEU A 4 -2.16 6.20 -15.56
CA LEU A 4 -1.69 5.03 -16.27
C LEU A 4 -0.61 5.55 -17.19
N PHE A 5 0.65 5.33 -16.83
CA PHE A 5 1.77 5.63 -17.71
C PHE A 5 1.58 4.88 -19.03
N SER A 6 1.97 5.51 -20.14
CA SER A 6 1.87 4.87 -21.44
C SER A 6 2.87 3.71 -21.50
N GLN A 7 2.60 2.68 -22.31
CA GLN A 7 3.52 1.56 -22.50
C GLN A 7 4.96 2.02 -22.80
N GLY A 8 5.12 3.13 -23.53
CA GLY A 8 6.43 3.70 -23.87
C GLY A 8 7.19 4.35 -22.70
N ASP A 9 6.49 4.77 -21.64
CA ASP A 9 7.12 5.26 -20.41
C ASP A 9 7.69 4.09 -19.58
N MET A 10 7.04 2.92 -19.68
CA MET A 10 7.43 1.69 -19.01
C MET A 10 8.63 1.01 -19.69
N ASP A 11 8.68 1.02 -21.03
CA ASP A 11 9.70 0.32 -21.83
C ASP A 11 11.16 0.79 -21.59
N ASN A 12 11.37 1.97 -20.99
CA ASN A 12 12.70 2.53 -20.71
C ASN A 12 13.14 2.44 -19.24
N LEU A 13 12.27 1.99 -18.33
CA LEU A 13 12.59 1.86 -16.91
C LEU A 13 13.26 0.51 -16.64
N LYS A 14 14.43 0.56 -16.00
CA LYS A 14 15.01 -0.59 -15.33
C LYS A 14 14.25 -0.78 -14.01
N TYR A 15 13.38 -1.78 -13.98
CA TYR A 15 12.63 -2.10 -12.78
C TYR A 15 13.57 -2.61 -11.70
N LEU A 16 13.70 -1.84 -10.62
CA LEU A 16 13.98 -2.42 -9.33
C LEU A 16 12.67 -3.07 -8.89
N TYR A 17 12.42 -4.29 -9.39
CA TYR A 17 11.71 -5.27 -8.59
C TYR A 17 12.61 -5.51 -7.38
N SER A 18 12.50 -4.63 -6.39
CA SER A 18 12.39 -5.20 -5.06
C SER A 18 11.31 -6.27 -5.23
N GLU A 19 11.59 -7.50 -4.82
CA GLU A 19 10.49 -8.34 -4.41
C GLU A 19 9.84 -7.55 -3.26
N VAL A 20 9.02 -6.54 -3.60
CA VAL A 20 8.39 -5.57 -2.70
C VAL A 20 7.30 -6.37 -2.01
N SER A 21 7.82 -7.25 -1.16
CA SER A 21 7.23 -7.95 -0.05
C SER A 21 5.84 -8.46 -0.31
N TYR A 22 5.65 -9.31 -1.33
CA TYR A 22 4.55 -10.29 -1.40
C TYR A 22 3.28 -9.87 -0.64
N TYR A 23 2.73 -8.69 -0.93
CA TYR A 23 1.57 -8.12 -0.21
C TYR A 23 0.26 -8.82 -0.59
N ARG A 24 0.35 -10.06 -1.08
CA ARG A 24 -0.75 -10.96 -1.45
C ARG A 24 -1.83 -11.10 -0.38
N LYS A 25 -1.53 -10.70 0.86
CA LYS A 25 -2.42 -10.84 2.03
C LYS A 25 -2.71 -9.52 2.74
N PHE A 26 -2.24 -8.38 2.22
CA PHE A 26 -2.52 -7.07 2.78
C PHE A 26 -3.35 -6.26 1.79
N PHE A 27 -4.66 -6.54 1.76
CA PHE A 27 -5.56 -6.00 0.75
C PHE A 27 -5.78 -4.49 0.90
N ALA A 28 -5.47 -3.91 2.06
CA ALA A 28 -5.56 -2.46 2.29
C ALA A 28 -4.73 -1.63 1.30
N LEU A 29 -3.58 -2.14 0.81
CA LEU A 29 -2.84 -1.46 -0.25
C LEU A 29 -3.59 -1.47 -1.59
N GLN A 30 -4.25 -2.58 -1.92
CA GLN A 30 -5.06 -2.67 -3.12
C GLN A 30 -6.27 -1.73 -3.03
N VAL A 31 -7.01 -1.75 -1.92
CA VAL A 31 -8.13 -0.82 -1.68
C VAL A 31 -7.68 0.62 -1.81
N TYR A 32 -6.54 0.96 -1.21
CA TYR A 32 -5.98 2.30 -1.30
C TYR A 32 -5.80 2.77 -2.75
N PHE A 33 -5.24 1.91 -3.62
CA PHE A 33 -5.05 2.30 -5.02
C PHE A 33 -6.36 2.29 -5.83
N GLU A 34 -7.25 1.33 -5.59
CA GLU A 34 -8.57 1.29 -6.23
C GLU A 34 -9.41 2.52 -5.89
N GLU A 35 -9.43 2.93 -4.61
CA GLU A 35 -10.09 4.16 -4.15
C GLU A 35 -9.40 5.42 -4.70
N LYS A 36 -8.07 5.51 -4.62
CA LYS A 36 -7.31 6.68 -5.06
C LYS A 36 -7.48 6.97 -6.55
N TYR A 37 -7.56 5.92 -7.37
CA TYR A 37 -7.69 6.06 -8.82
C TYR A 37 -9.11 5.86 -9.35
N ASN A 38 -10.04 5.41 -8.50
CA ASN A 38 -11.42 5.06 -8.85
C ASN A 38 -11.46 4.07 -10.03
N ILE A 39 -10.74 2.96 -9.88
CA ILE A 39 -10.62 1.86 -10.86
C ILE A 39 -10.74 0.51 -10.15
N GLU A 40 -11.19 -0.51 -10.89
CA GLU A 40 -11.08 -1.91 -10.48
C GLU A 40 -9.73 -2.43 -10.96
N ASN A 41 -8.90 -2.97 -10.06
CA ASN A 41 -7.49 -3.29 -10.30
C ASN A 41 -6.62 -2.10 -10.68
N CYS A 42 -5.62 -1.79 -9.87
CA CYS A 42 -4.63 -0.79 -10.26
C CYS A 42 -3.57 -1.28 -11.28
N GLY A 43 -3.52 -2.59 -11.58
CA GLY A 43 -2.50 -3.18 -12.44
C GLY A 43 -1.11 -2.96 -11.85
N GLU A 44 -0.32 -2.11 -12.49
CA GLU A 44 0.98 -1.66 -11.98
C GLU A 44 0.94 -0.16 -11.66
N VAL A 45 1.47 0.21 -10.51
CA VAL A 45 1.51 1.58 -10.01
C VAL A 45 2.95 1.98 -9.70
N ILE A 46 3.38 3.12 -10.24
CA ILE A 46 4.64 3.74 -9.84
C ILE A 46 4.45 4.36 -8.46
N MET A 47 5.25 3.91 -7.50
CA MET A 47 5.27 4.40 -6.12
C MET A 47 5.99 5.75 -6.07
N THR A 48 5.27 6.81 -6.36
CA THR A 48 5.79 8.18 -6.30
C THR A 48 6.08 8.61 -4.85
N PRO A 49 6.95 9.62 -4.62
CA PRO A 49 7.17 10.17 -3.29
C PRO A 49 5.89 10.63 -2.58
N GLU A 50 4.90 11.12 -3.33
CA GLU A 50 3.58 11.50 -2.79
C GLU A 50 2.83 10.28 -2.26
N ILE A 51 2.81 9.17 -3.01
CA ILE A 51 2.17 7.93 -2.57
C ILE A 51 2.86 7.38 -1.32
N ILE A 52 4.20 7.37 -1.31
CA ILE A 52 4.98 6.89 -0.16
C ILE A 52 4.68 7.74 1.09
N THR A 53 4.63 9.07 0.94
CA THR A 53 4.34 10.00 2.03
C THR A 53 2.92 9.81 2.58
N ASP A 54 1.93 9.64 1.70
CA ASP A 54 0.53 9.43 2.10
C ASP A 54 0.36 8.09 2.83
N LEU A 55 0.94 7.00 2.29
CA LEU A 55 0.93 5.69 2.94
C LEU A 55 1.61 5.75 4.31
N LYS A 56 2.77 6.39 4.42
CA LYS A 56 3.49 6.57 5.68
C LYS A 56 2.61 7.27 6.72
N SER A 57 1.97 8.37 6.33
CA SER A 57 1.10 9.15 7.20
C SER A 57 -0.12 8.34 7.68
N LYS A 58 -0.73 7.54 6.80
CA LYS A 58 -1.88 6.70 7.15
C LYS A 58 -1.50 5.59 8.12
N VAL A 59 -0.43 4.87 7.80
CA VAL A 59 0.05 3.74 8.61
C VAL A 59 0.53 4.22 9.98
N SER A 60 1.34 5.29 10.04
CA SER A 60 1.83 5.84 11.30
C SER A 60 0.69 6.29 12.20
N ALA A 61 -0.33 6.96 11.65
CA ALA A 61 -1.48 7.40 12.42
C ALA A 61 -2.22 6.23 13.10
N ILE A 62 -2.37 5.09 12.41
CA ILE A 62 -3.03 3.90 12.97
C ILE A 62 -2.15 3.23 14.04
N LEU A 63 -0.84 3.08 13.77
CA LEU A 63 0.09 2.48 14.72
C LEU A 63 0.25 3.32 15.99
N ASP A 64 0.31 4.65 15.87
CA ASP A 64 0.34 5.57 17.02
C ASP A 64 -0.96 5.52 17.81
N TYR A 65 -2.11 5.45 17.12
CA TYR A 65 -3.41 5.31 17.78
C TYR A 65 -3.50 4.01 18.59
N GLN A 66 -2.93 2.92 18.07
CA GLN A 66 -2.86 1.62 18.74
C GLN A 66 -2.10 1.66 20.08
N GLN A 67 -1.10 2.53 20.22
CA GLN A 67 -0.31 2.63 21.46
C GLN A 67 -1.10 3.23 22.63
N THR A 68 -2.17 3.99 22.34
CA THR A 68 -2.89 4.79 23.33
C THR A 68 -4.36 4.39 23.49
N HIS A 69 -4.88 3.53 22.62
CA HIS A 69 -6.29 3.13 22.59
C HIS A 69 -6.47 1.61 22.67
N SER A 70 -7.70 1.19 22.98
CA SER A 70 -8.05 -0.23 22.96
C SER A 70 -8.08 -0.78 21.54
N LEU A 71 -7.86 -2.09 21.40
CA LEU A 71 -7.92 -2.79 20.11
C LEU A 71 -9.21 -2.47 19.32
N GLU A 72 -10.37 -2.49 19.97
CA GLU A 72 -11.66 -2.21 19.31
C GLU A 72 -11.73 -0.79 18.73
N ARG A 73 -11.21 0.22 19.45
CA ARG A 73 -11.14 1.59 18.93
C ARG A 73 -10.13 1.70 17.79
N THR A 74 -9.01 0.99 17.88
CA THR A 74 -8.00 0.97 16.81
C THR A 74 -8.57 0.35 15.54
N LYS A 75 -9.36 -0.73 15.63
CA LYS A 75 -10.04 -1.35 14.48
C LYS A 75 -11.01 -0.37 13.82
N GLU A 76 -11.83 0.31 14.61
CA GLU A 76 -12.76 1.32 14.10
C GLU A 76 -11.99 2.45 13.39
N PHE A 77 -10.93 2.97 14.03
CA PHE A 77 -10.08 4.00 13.44
C PHE A 77 -9.42 3.54 12.13
N ALA A 78 -8.85 2.33 12.11
CA ALA A 78 -8.22 1.75 10.93
C ALA A 78 -9.22 1.61 9.77
N SER A 79 -10.45 1.16 10.05
CA SER A 79 -11.49 0.97 9.04
C SER A 79 -11.92 2.23 8.32
N GLN A 80 -11.74 3.40 8.94
CA GLN A 80 -12.10 4.69 8.36
C GLN A 80 -10.93 5.35 7.62
N ASN A 81 -9.70 4.98 7.94
CA ASN A 81 -8.49 5.69 7.48
C ASN A 81 -7.68 4.91 6.45
N PHE A 82 -7.69 3.57 6.55
CA PHE A 82 -6.97 2.67 5.65
C PHE A 82 -7.70 1.31 5.57
N PRO A 83 -8.87 1.30 4.91
CA PRO A 83 -9.75 0.14 4.88
C PRO A 83 -9.10 -1.06 4.19
N ASP A 84 -9.47 -2.26 4.65
CA ASP A 84 -9.10 -3.54 4.03
C ASP A 84 -10.29 -4.08 3.20
N ASP A 85 -10.03 -4.71 2.05
CA ASP A 85 -11.11 -5.18 1.16
C ASP A 85 -11.76 -6.46 1.71
N ASN A 86 -13.04 -6.65 1.39
CA ASN A 86 -13.74 -7.95 1.45
C ASN A 86 -13.55 -8.74 0.13
N GLY A 87 -12.43 -8.59 -0.57
CA GLY A 87 -12.17 -9.23 -1.86
C GLY A 87 -12.36 -10.76 -1.80
N PHE A 88 -12.55 -11.40 -2.95
CA PHE A 88 -13.02 -12.79 -3.18
C PHE A 88 -12.44 -13.92 -2.27
N PHE A 89 -11.34 -13.68 -1.55
CA PHE A 89 -10.68 -14.61 -0.62
C PHE A 89 -10.80 -14.24 0.88
N ALA A 90 -11.45 -13.13 1.24
CA ALA A 90 -11.55 -12.62 2.60
C ALA A 90 -12.79 -13.16 3.32
N PHE A 91 -12.55 -14.05 4.29
CA PHE A 91 -13.54 -14.36 5.32
C PHE A 91 -13.65 -13.14 6.26
N GLU A 92 -14.62 -12.25 5.97
CA GLU A 92 -14.95 -11.02 6.73
C GLU A 92 -13.80 -10.00 6.84
N GLN A 93 -14.12 -8.71 6.70
CA GLN A 93 -13.24 -7.58 7.01
C GLN A 93 -12.72 -7.73 8.46
N ASN A 94 -11.54 -8.31 8.59
CA ASN A 94 -10.95 -8.61 9.88
C ASN A 94 -9.73 -7.73 10.03
N TYR A 95 -9.92 -6.59 10.68
CA TYR A 95 -8.87 -5.76 11.30
C TYR A 95 -8.24 -6.55 12.46
N ASP A 96 -7.71 -7.73 12.14
CA ASP A 96 -7.17 -8.71 13.05
C ASP A 96 -5.64 -8.56 13.11
N ARG A 97 -4.98 -9.54 13.73
CA ARG A 97 -3.52 -9.53 13.86
C ARG A 97 -2.78 -9.47 12.52
N TYR A 98 -3.35 -9.99 11.42
CA TYR A 98 -2.72 -9.99 10.11
C TYR A 98 -2.78 -8.61 9.47
N TYR A 99 -3.88 -7.88 9.64
CA TYR A 99 -3.97 -6.47 9.22
C TYR A 99 -2.89 -5.63 9.92
N PHE A 100 -2.82 -5.71 11.26
CA PHE A 100 -1.82 -4.94 12.02
C PHE A 100 -0.38 -5.39 11.74
N LYS A 101 -0.16 -6.69 11.46
CA LYS A 101 1.15 -7.16 10.98
C LYS A 101 1.48 -6.53 9.61
N GLY A 102 0.52 -6.50 8.69
CA GLY A 102 0.69 -5.88 7.37
C GLY A 102 1.03 -4.39 7.45
N LEU A 103 0.44 -3.66 8.40
CA LEU A 103 0.82 -2.26 8.68
C LEU A 103 2.29 -2.12 9.10
N ASN A 104 2.78 -2.98 9.99
CA ASN A 104 4.18 -2.95 10.42
C ASN A 104 5.11 -3.33 9.28
N ASP A 105 4.79 -4.41 8.54
CA ASP A 105 5.56 -4.82 7.36
C ASP A 105 5.64 -3.69 6.31
N LEU A 106 4.54 -2.96 6.10
CA LEU A 106 4.48 -1.81 5.21
C LEU A 106 5.31 -0.62 5.71
N MET A 107 5.29 -0.34 7.02
CA MET A 107 6.13 0.72 7.58
C MET A 107 7.62 0.41 7.38
N ASP A 108 8.05 -0.83 7.69
CA ASP A 108 9.43 -1.27 7.48
C ASP A 108 9.88 -1.12 6.02
N ASP A 109 8.98 -1.38 5.08
CA ASP A 109 9.28 -1.23 3.66
C ASP A 109 9.30 0.22 3.20
N ILE A 110 8.39 1.06 3.70
CA ILE A 110 8.41 2.51 3.45
C ILE A 110 9.75 3.11 3.89
N GLU A 111 10.25 2.73 5.07
CA GLU A 111 11.56 3.20 5.55
C GLU A 111 12.68 2.79 4.60
N LYS A 112 12.68 1.54 4.10
CA LYS A 112 13.64 1.10 3.09
C LYS A 112 13.50 1.87 1.77
N TRP A 113 12.28 2.17 1.34
CA TRP A 113 12.03 2.90 0.09
C TRP A 113 12.53 4.35 0.17
N GLU A 114 12.38 5.00 1.32
CA GLU A 114 12.92 6.35 1.54
C GLU A 114 14.45 6.40 1.49
N GLU A 115 15.12 5.30 1.78
CA GLU A 115 16.59 5.16 1.67
C GLU A 115 17.06 4.87 0.23
N LEU A 116 16.16 4.53 -0.70
CA LEU A 116 16.53 4.20 -2.08
C LEU A 116 16.94 5.47 -2.85
N SER A 117 18.17 5.47 -3.37
CA SER A 117 18.61 6.46 -4.35
C SER A 117 18.32 5.97 -5.78
N LEU A 118 17.06 6.10 -6.22
CA LEU A 118 16.66 5.75 -7.59
C LEU A 118 17.25 6.74 -8.60
N ASN A 119 17.75 6.25 -9.73
CA ASN A 119 18.14 7.10 -10.86
C ASN A 119 16.98 7.36 -11.84
N GLU A 120 17.22 8.18 -12.86
CA GLU A 120 16.20 8.59 -13.86
C GLU A 120 15.55 7.44 -14.66
N ASN A 121 16.17 6.26 -14.65
CA ASN A 121 15.66 5.06 -15.29
C ASN A 121 15.19 4.00 -14.28
N GLU A 122 15.05 4.34 -12.99
CA GLU A 122 14.62 3.40 -11.95
C GLU A 122 13.34 3.89 -11.28
N ALA A 123 12.41 2.97 -11.06
CA ALA A 123 11.16 3.25 -10.38
C ALA A 123 10.81 2.09 -9.44
N LEU A 124 10.20 2.44 -8.31
CA LEU A 124 9.55 1.48 -7.43
C LEU A 124 8.14 1.22 -7.97
N ILE A 125 7.81 -0.05 -8.20
CA ILE A 125 6.52 -0.47 -8.75
C ILE A 125 5.77 -1.33 -7.72
N TYR A 126 4.50 -1.02 -7.49
CA TYR A 126 3.54 -1.89 -6.84
C TYR A 126 2.63 -2.55 -7.88
N THR A 127 2.31 -3.82 -7.71
CA THR A 127 1.42 -4.57 -8.61
C THR A 127 0.19 -5.04 -7.82
N CYS A 128 -1.00 -4.55 -8.19
CA CYS A 128 -2.28 -5.03 -7.67
C CYS A 128 -2.52 -6.49 -8.08
N TRP A 129 -3.26 -7.24 -7.25
CA TRP A 129 -3.52 -8.67 -7.45
C TRP A 129 -4.93 -8.94 -7.98
N TYR A 130 -5.02 -9.86 -8.96
CA TYR A 130 -6.23 -10.60 -9.37
C TYR A 130 -5.92 -12.10 -9.45
#